data_AF-A0A0P7WAM8-F1
#
_entry.id   AF-A0A0P7WAM8-F1
#
_cell.length_a   1.000
_cell.length_b   1.000
_cell.length_c   1.000
_cell.angle_alpha   90.00
_cell.angle_beta   90.00
_cell.angle_gamma   90.00
#
_symmetry.space_group_name_H-M   'P 1'
#
loop_
_entity.id
_entity.type
_entity.pdbx_description
1 polymer ?
#
loop_
_entity_poly.entity_id
_entity_poly.type
_entity_poly.pdbx_seq_one_letter_code
_entity_poly.pdbx_strand_id
1 'polypeptide(L)'
;MVWAADAIRLGEPERVRGRLTYPESAIGSRPGNEFFMAPWTLETMVNEALVHPPAPSKPSTPSKRLNTKLWQSFTMLFNLINDIEDAESLEDIPEGEILAAMSRIGWRQFGWQVGYKTASRMFRAWWLYNSLEANDHFEAKYGISLERFCFVAFGIAAQLTNFPAVRIDSSMASVGISDAERDAVFNIIAKTSADARREAKNARAGKGQIAYKPSILRRWPLISVQKDESWEAFCPIPTLLYLRMSDGLFYDLVDNDNVRRIIGERFESYAVEITKHYIGTEFQVLSEAEYGAKANPAKTPDVRVVSQQNALRVVIECKARKIPFKVLSSPNPYFENEEIYDELIKGVCQVWRYVSDVRRGVADNNWSISDDVVGLVLMLEPWFQMSSQTVKHITDAAEARCAGTSGILPQDRIAVSFVAMDDWEFSLRKIGAEGMIAALNKHAHPDRFGYMLSTVVEEIAEDFKEPVDAYDYSTGINRVLPWMQDIDEGRVPDAT
;
A
#
# COMPACT_ATOMS: atom_id res chain seq x y z
N MET A 1 7.89 25.42 3.46
CA MET A 1 8.14 25.27 2.02
C MET A 1 7.50 24.00 1.48
N VAL A 2 7.94 22.80 1.89
CA VAL A 2 7.40 21.52 1.34
C VAL A 2 5.89 21.39 1.49
N TRP A 3 5.36 21.59 2.71
CA TRP A 3 3.91 21.58 2.95
C TRP A 3 3.14 22.55 2.03
N ALA A 4 3.71 23.74 1.78
CA ALA A 4 3.09 24.72 0.90
C ALA A 4 3.15 24.29 -0.57
N ALA A 5 4.27 23.74 -1.02
CA ALA A 5 4.40 23.19 -2.36
C ALA A 5 3.45 22.01 -2.60
N ASP A 6 3.27 21.15 -1.60
CA ASP A 6 2.31 20.04 -1.65
C ASP A 6 0.86 20.53 -1.74
N ALA A 7 0.49 21.58 -0.99
CA ALA A 7 -0.83 22.21 -1.13
C ALA A 7 -1.04 22.83 -2.53
N ILE A 8 -0.02 23.49 -3.11
CA ILE A 8 -0.10 23.99 -4.50
C ILE A 8 -0.27 22.84 -5.50
N ARG A 9 0.50 21.75 -5.33
CA ARG A 9 0.38 20.53 -6.15
C ARG A 9 -1.03 19.93 -6.09
N LEU A 10 -1.68 19.97 -4.92
CA LEU A 10 -3.04 19.49 -4.72
C LEU A 10 -4.12 20.45 -5.24
N GLY A 11 -3.75 21.64 -5.73
CA GLY A 11 -4.70 22.63 -6.21
C GLY A 11 -5.38 23.43 -5.10
N GLU A 12 -4.73 23.57 -3.94
CA GLU A 12 -5.27 24.20 -2.72
C GLU A 12 -4.48 25.49 -2.33
N PRO A 13 -4.46 26.53 -3.20
CA PRO A 13 -3.66 27.74 -3.00
C PRO A 13 -4.06 28.56 -1.76
N GLU A 14 -5.32 28.48 -1.33
CA GLU A 14 -5.85 29.19 -0.16
C GLU A 14 -5.12 28.81 1.15
N ARG A 15 -4.63 27.57 1.25
CA ARG A 15 -3.85 27.09 2.40
C ARG A 15 -2.47 27.74 2.49
N VAL A 16 -1.96 28.28 1.38
CA VAL A 16 -0.58 28.73 1.23
C VAL A 16 -0.41 30.23 1.48
N ARG A 17 -1.49 30.99 1.68
CA ARG A 17 -1.47 32.46 1.81
C ARG A 17 -0.40 32.93 2.81
N GLY A 18 0.55 33.73 2.32
CA GLY A 18 1.64 34.33 3.11
C GLY A 18 2.82 33.39 3.45
N ARG A 19 2.79 32.13 2.99
CA ARG A 19 3.82 31.11 3.30
C ARG A 19 4.80 30.85 2.16
N LEU A 20 4.32 30.92 0.92
CA LEU A 20 5.11 30.70 -0.29
C LEU A 20 4.54 31.59 -1.40
N THR A 21 5.41 32.29 -2.14
CA THR A 21 5.07 32.85 -3.44
C THR A 21 5.22 31.78 -4.50
N TYR A 22 4.29 31.70 -5.46
CA TYR A 22 4.25 30.68 -6.49
C TYR A 22 3.57 31.24 -7.76
N PRO A 23 3.90 30.71 -8.96
CA PRO A 23 3.19 31.05 -10.19
C PRO A 23 1.83 30.35 -10.22
N GLU A 24 0.80 31.00 -10.78
CA GLU A 24 -0.55 30.41 -10.89
C GLU A 24 -0.55 29.10 -11.70
N SER A 25 0.33 28.99 -12.70
CA SER A 25 0.52 27.79 -13.52
C SER A 25 1.01 26.57 -12.75
N ALA A 26 1.51 26.73 -11.52
CA ALA A 26 1.91 25.60 -10.66
C ALA A 26 0.74 24.95 -9.93
N ILE A 27 -0.42 25.63 -9.83
CA ILE A 27 -1.57 25.14 -9.08
C ILE A 27 -2.15 23.90 -9.78
N GLY A 28 -2.16 22.76 -9.10
CA GLY A 28 -2.73 21.52 -9.62
C GLY A 28 -2.06 21.01 -10.91
N SER A 29 -0.79 21.38 -11.13
CA SER A 29 -0.04 20.98 -12.32
C SER A 29 0.02 19.46 -12.47
N ARG A 30 -0.07 18.98 -13.72
CA ARG A 30 -0.13 17.56 -14.08
C ARG A 30 1.15 17.12 -14.79
N PRO A 31 1.45 15.80 -14.86
CA PRO A 31 2.56 15.30 -15.65
C PRO A 31 2.58 15.88 -17.06
N GLY A 32 3.75 16.29 -17.53
CA GLY A 32 3.95 17.00 -18.81
C GLY A 32 3.95 18.53 -18.70
N ASN A 33 3.58 19.11 -17.55
CA ASN A 33 3.72 20.54 -17.28
C ASN A 33 5.08 20.84 -16.61
N GLU A 34 5.73 21.96 -16.94
CA GLU A 34 7.03 22.36 -16.37
C GLU A 34 6.99 22.61 -14.84
N PHE A 35 5.82 22.93 -14.30
CA PHE A 35 5.60 23.13 -12.87
C PHE A 35 5.11 21.86 -12.16
N PHE A 36 5.11 20.70 -12.82
CA PHE A 36 4.72 19.45 -12.21
C PHE A 36 5.65 19.09 -11.04
N MET A 37 5.05 18.91 -9.87
CA MET A 37 5.77 18.51 -8.66
C MET A 37 5.45 17.05 -8.34
N ALA A 38 6.41 16.17 -8.61
CA ALA A 38 6.33 14.78 -8.21
C ALA A 38 6.29 14.66 -6.67
N PRO A 39 5.22 14.08 -6.07
CA PRO A 39 5.08 14.02 -4.62
C PRO A 39 6.14 13.13 -3.93
N TRP A 40 6.61 12.07 -4.59
CA TRP A 40 7.72 11.25 -4.08
C TRP A 40 9.06 12.01 -4.04
N THR A 41 9.26 12.99 -4.92
CA THR A 41 10.44 13.87 -4.86
C THR A 41 10.34 14.84 -3.68
N LEU A 42 9.14 15.31 -3.32
CA LEU A 42 8.93 16.09 -2.09
C LEU A 42 9.31 15.28 -0.84
N GLU A 43 8.91 14.01 -0.78
CA GLU A 43 9.29 13.08 0.29
C GLU A 43 10.81 12.90 0.36
N THR A 44 11.47 12.71 -0.81
CA THR A 44 12.92 12.57 -0.92
C THR A 44 13.64 13.83 -0.41
N MET A 45 13.20 15.01 -0.84
CA MET A 45 13.78 16.29 -0.45
C MET A 45 13.75 16.54 1.07
N VAL A 46 12.68 16.15 1.76
CA VAL A 46 12.61 16.27 3.23
C VAL A 46 13.59 15.32 3.91
N ASN A 47 13.67 14.08 3.45
CA ASN A 47 14.60 13.10 4.00
C ASN A 47 16.06 13.53 3.79
N GLU A 48 16.41 14.05 2.60
CA GLU A 48 17.75 14.57 2.33
C GLU A 48 18.09 15.80 3.20
N ALA A 49 17.13 16.68 3.44
CA ALA A 49 17.31 17.80 4.37
C ALA A 49 17.57 17.34 5.83
N LEU A 50 17.08 16.15 6.21
CA LEU A 50 17.36 15.54 7.52
C LEU A 50 18.73 14.86 7.56
N VAL A 51 19.15 14.21 6.47
CA VAL A 51 20.47 13.58 6.37
C VAL A 51 21.58 14.63 6.33
N HIS A 52 21.36 15.73 5.60
CA HIS A 52 22.32 16.80 5.37
C HIS A 52 21.90 18.10 6.07
N PRO A 53 22.03 18.19 7.41
CA PRO A 53 21.64 19.40 8.13
C PRO A 53 22.50 20.59 7.71
N PRO A 54 21.98 21.83 7.85
CA PRO A 54 22.74 23.04 7.54
C PRO A 54 24.10 23.06 8.24
N ALA A 55 25.14 23.49 7.53
CA ALA A 55 26.45 23.69 8.13
C ALA A 55 26.34 24.64 9.33
N PRO A 56 27.04 24.34 10.44
CA PRO A 56 27.06 25.24 11.59
C PRO A 56 27.55 26.63 11.16
N SER A 57 26.94 27.69 11.69
CA SER A 57 27.41 29.04 11.36
C SER A 57 28.83 29.23 11.90
N LYS A 58 29.72 29.78 11.06
CA LYS A 58 31.02 30.22 11.55
C LYS A 58 30.83 31.56 12.26
N PRO A 59 31.51 31.83 13.39
CA PRO A 59 31.37 33.10 14.12
C PRO A 59 31.61 34.34 13.25
N SER A 60 32.46 34.21 12.23
CA SER A 60 32.88 35.29 11.35
C SER A 60 32.06 35.42 10.06
N THR A 61 31.04 34.59 9.84
CA THR A 61 30.28 34.60 8.57
C THR A 61 28.80 34.45 8.85
N PRO A 62 27.95 35.40 8.40
CA PRO A 62 26.51 35.27 8.55
C PRO A 62 26.06 33.94 7.93
N SER A 63 25.32 33.13 8.69
CA SER A 63 24.73 31.91 8.14
C SER A 63 23.83 32.29 6.98
N LYS A 64 24.17 31.86 5.75
CA LYS A 64 23.25 31.98 4.62
C LYS A 64 22.02 31.15 4.95
N ARG A 65 20.87 31.80 5.05
CA ARG A 65 19.57 31.14 5.25
C ARG A 65 18.85 31.08 3.91
N LEU A 66 18.33 29.91 3.57
CA LEU A 66 17.48 29.75 2.40
C LEU A 66 16.16 30.49 2.66
N ASN A 67 15.71 31.29 1.69
CA ASN A 67 14.42 31.96 1.79
C ASN A 67 13.29 31.01 1.37
N THR A 68 12.73 30.30 2.34
CA THR A 68 11.67 29.30 2.13
C THR A 68 10.30 29.88 1.73
N LYS A 69 10.19 31.21 1.55
CA LYS A 69 8.99 31.89 1.06
C LYS A 69 8.98 32.10 -0.45
N LEU A 70 10.09 31.86 -1.15
CA LEU A 70 10.20 32.09 -2.59
C LEU A 70 10.05 30.79 -3.38
N TRP A 71 9.22 30.81 -4.43
CA TRP A 71 9.11 29.69 -5.39
C TRP A 71 10.47 29.24 -5.90
N GLN A 72 11.33 30.19 -6.26
CA GLN A 72 12.65 29.92 -6.83
C GLN A 72 13.56 29.14 -5.88
N SER A 73 13.42 29.33 -4.56
CA SER A 73 14.17 28.52 -3.58
C SER A 73 13.69 27.08 -3.56
N PHE A 74 12.37 26.86 -3.74
CA PHE A 74 11.82 25.53 -3.87
C PHE A 74 12.26 24.86 -5.18
N THR A 75 12.09 25.52 -6.34
CA THR A 75 12.44 24.92 -7.63
C THR A 75 13.93 24.62 -7.76
N MET A 76 14.80 25.47 -7.21
CA MET A 76 16.23 25.19 -7.17
C MET A 76 16.55 23.90 -6.40
N LEU A 77 15.92 23.68 -5.25
CA LEU A 77 16.12 22.46 -4.47
C LEU A 77 15.49 21.24 -5.14
N PHE A 78 14.29 21.39 -5.70
CA PHE A 78 13.59 20.32 -6.40
C PHE A 78 14.39 19.84 -7.63
N ASN A 79 14.89 20.78 -8.44
CA ASN A 79 15.72 20.47 -9.60
C ASN A 79 17.06 19.86 -9.18
N LEU A 80 17.69 20.37 -8.12
CA LEU A 80 18.93 19.77 -7.60
C LEU A 80 18.74 18.31 -7.18
N ILE A 81 17.61 17.97 -6.55
CA ILE A 81 17.31 16.57 -6.22
C ILE A 81 17.15 15.73 -7.49
N ASN A 82 16.42 16.23 -8.50
CA ASN A 82 16.28 15.51 -9.78
C ASN A 82 17.64 15.35 -10.49
N ASP A 83 18.49 16.39 -10.52
CA ASP A 83 19.82 16.33 -11.13
C ASP A 83 20.70 15.26 -10.45
N ILE A 84 20.58 15.11 -9.12
CA ILE A 84 21.29 14.05 -8.38
C ILE A 84 20.72 12.68 -8.74
N GLU A 85 19.39 12.51 -8.75
CA GLU A 85 18.75 11.25 -9.11
C GLU A 85 19.09 10.82 -10.55
N ASP A 86 19.11 11.76 -11.50
CA ASP A 86 19.48 11.53 -12.89
C ASP A 86 20.96 11.09 -12.98
N ALA A 87 21.86 11.75 -12.25
CA ALA A 87 23.27 11.38 -12.20
C ALA A 87 23.49 9.97 -11.60
N GLU A 88 22.81 9.64 -10.50
CA GLU A 88 22.89 8.31 -9.87
C GLU A 88 22.27 7.21 -10.73
N SER A 89 21.27 7.55 -11.56
CA SER A 89 20.61 6.58 -12.45
C SER A 89 21.53 5.97 -13.49
N LEU A 90 22.53 6.73 -13.96
CA LEU A 90 23.51 6.28 -14.96
C LEU A 90 24.46 5.19 -14.43
N GLU A 91 24.68 5.13 -13.12
CA GLU A 91 25.57 4.14 -12.50
C GLU A 91 24.84 2.87 -12.05
N ASP A 92 23.54 2.98 -11.77
CA ASP A 92 22.78 1.98 -11.03
C ASP A 92 21.92 1.06 -11.92
N ILE A 93 21.53 1.52 -13.12
CA ILE A 93 20.81 0.70 -14.11
C ILE A 93 21.74 0.47 -15.31
N PRO A 94 22.22 -0.77 -15.55
CA PRO A 94 23.01 -1.05 -16.74
C PRO A 94 22.27 -0.67 -18.04
N GLU A 95 23.04 -0.28 -19.05
CA GLU A 95 22.47 0.07 -20.35
C GLU A 95 21.64 -1.09 -20.91
N GLY A 96 20.38 -0.83 -21.24
CA GLY A 96 19.43 -1.85 -21.73
C GLY A 96 18.64 -2.59 -20.65
N GLU A 97 18.93 -2.39 -19.36
CA GLU A 97 18.26 -3.09 -18.25
C GLU A 97 17.14 -2.27 -17.57
N ILE A 98 16.70 -1.17 -18.19
CA ILE A 98 15.61 -0.32 -17.63
C ILE A 98 14.34 -1.10 -17.32
N LEU A 99 14.03 -2.14 -18.11
CA LEU A 99 12.87 -3.00 -17.91
C LEU A 99 12.93 -3.76 -16.57
N ALA A 100 14.12 -4.18 -16.12
CA ALA A 100 14.30 -4.83 -14.82
C ALA A 100 14.05 -3.86 -13.65
N ALA A 101 14.33 -2.58 -13.85
CA ALA A 101 14.12 -1.52 -12.86
C ALA A 101 12.68 -0.95 -12.85
N MET A 102 11.80 -1.34 -13.78
CA MET A 102 10.45 -0.73 -13.87
C MET A 102 9.60 -0.95 -12.63
N SER A 103 9.71 -2.10 -11.97
CA SER A 103 8.94 -2.40 -10.76
C SER A 103 9.27 -1.45 -9.61
N ARG A 104 10.56 -1.14 -9.39
CA ARG A 104 10.95 -0.18 -8.34
C ARG A 104 10.51 1.25 -8.65
N ILE A 105 10.49 1.64 -9.93
CA ILE A 105 9.93 2.91 -10.37
C ILE A 105 8.44 2.95 -10.02
N GLY A 106 7.69 1.90 -10.36
CA GLY A 106 6.28 1.75 -10.02
C GLY A 106 6.01 1.85 -8.52
N TRP A 107 6.74 1.10 -7.69
CA TRP A 107 6.59 1.11 -6.23
C TRP A 107 6.84 2.48 -5.59
N ARG A 108 7.77 3.27 -6.15
CA ARG A 108 8.02 4.63 -5.69
C ARG A 108 6.86 5.57 -6.00
N GLN A 109 6.20 5.39 -7.15
CA GLN A 109 5.28 6.39 -7.71
C GLN A 109 3.79 6.08 -7.49
N PHE A 110 3.36 4.84 -7.71
CA PHE A 110 1.93 4.53 -7.88
C PHE A 110 1.12 4.72 -6.60
N GLY A 111 1.71 4.43 -5.43
CA GLY A 111 1.07 4.73 -4.14
C GLY A 111 0.70 6.21 -3.97
N TRP A 112 1.49 7.12 -4.54
CA TRP A 112 1.19 8.55 -4.56
C TRP A 112 0.16 8.95 -5.62
N GLN A 113 0.12 8.27 -6.76
CA GLN A 113 -0.83 8.52 -7.83
C GLN A 113 -2.25 8.08 -7.46
N VAL A 114 -2.37 6.92 -6.80
CA VAL A 114 -3.64 6.42 -6.22
C VAL A 114 -4.04 7.26 -5.00
N GLY A 115 -3.04 7.65 -4.19
CA GLY A 115 -3.23 8.41 -2.96
C GLY A 115 -3.43 7.54 -1.72
N TYR A 116 -3.23 8.15 -0.56
CA TYR A 116 -3.37 7.48 0.75
C TYR A 116 -4.66 7.87 1.50
N LYS A 117 -5.41 8.85 0.99
CA LYS A 117 -6.66 9.35 1.57
C LYS A 117 -7.86 8.84 0.77
N THR A 118 -8.08 7.53 0.78
CA THR A 118 -9.23 6.89 0.10
C THR A 118 -10.01 6.00 1.07
N ALA A 119 -11.33 5.94 0.90
CA ALA A 119 -12.19 5.12 1.73
C ALA A 119 -11.84 3.62 1.62
N SER A 120 -11.54 3.12 0.42
CA SER A 120 -11.16 1.72 0.23
C SER A 120 -9.88 1.34 0.96
N ARG A 121 -8.86 2.21 0.92
CA ARG A 121 -7.60 1.96 1.62
C ARG A 121 -7.78 2.00 3.13
N MET A 122 -8.55 2.96 3.64
CA MET A 122 -8.88 3.02 5.06
C MET A 122 -9.65 1.78 5.50
N PHE A 123 -10.74 1.44 4.80
CA PHE A 123 -11.55 0.27 5.09
C PHE A 123 -10.71 -1.01 5.10
N ARG A 124 -9.91 -1.24 4.05
CA ARG A 124 -9.03 -2.41 3.97
C ARG A 124 -8.04 -2.47 5.11
N ALA A 125 -7.33 -1.38 5.40
CA ALA A 125 -6.36 -1.36 6.50
C ALA A 125 -7.03 -1.70 7.84
N TRP A 126 -8.19 -1.12 8.12
CA TRP A 126 -8.92 -1.38 9.36
C TRP A 126 -9.58 -2.75 9.40
N TRP A 127 -10.01 -3.27 8.26
CA TRP A 127 -10.40 -4.67 8.14
C TRP A 127 -9.25 -5.58 8.52
N LEU A 128 -8.02 -5.32 8.08
CA LEU A 128 -6.88 -6.21 8.32
C LEU A 128 -6.33 -6.09 9.74
N TYR A 129 -6.20 -4.87 10.26
CA TYR A 129 -5.44 -4.60 11.47
C TYR A 129 -6.30 -4.46 12.73
N ASN A 130 -7.63 -4.34 12.62
CA ASN A 130 -8.52 -4.23 13.77
C ASN A 130 -9.03 -5.62 14.24
N SER A 131 -8.18 -6.38 14.92
CA SER A 131 -8.54 -7.61 15.65
C SER A 131 -8.31 -7.44 17.15
N LEU A 132 -8.89 -8.31 17.99
CA LEU A 132 -8.68 -8.27 19.44
C LEU A 132 -7.18 -8.38 19.78
N GLU A 133 -6.49 -9.33 19.16
CA GLU A 133 -5.08 -9.60 19.39
C GLU A 133 -4.18 -8.46 18.89
N ALA A 134 -4.56 -7.82 17.77
CA ALA A 134 -3.85 -6.65 17.26
C ALA A 134 -4.05 -5.44 18.19
N ASN A 135 -5.26 -5.24 18.72
CA ASN A 135 -5.56 -4.20 19.70
C ASN A 135 -4.78 -4.42 21.00
N ASP A 136 -4.83 -5.63 21.57
CA ASP A 136 -4.12 -6.00 22.80
C ASP A 136 -2.60 -5.76 22.65
N HIS A 137 -2.03 -6.18 21.51
CA HIS A 137 -0.61 -5.98 21.22
C HIS A 137 -0.25 -4.50 21.07
N PHE A 138 -1.07 -3.73 20.35
CA PHE A 138 -0.84 -2.30 20.15
C PHE A 138 -0.96 -1.51 21.45
N GLU A 139 -1.98 -1.80 22.26
CA GLU A 139 -2.21 -1.16 23.55
C GLU A 139 -1.11 -1.51 24.56
N ALA A 140 -0.67 -2.77 24.62
CA ALA A 140 0.47 -3.15 25.45
C ALA A 140 1.77 -2.42 25.05
N LYS A 141 1.94 -2.14 23.75
CA LYS A 141 3.12 -1.48 23.20
C LYS A 141 3.12 0.04 23.40
N TYR A 142 1.95 0.68 23.31
CA TYR A 142 1.85 2.14 23.26
C TYR A 142 1.00 2.79 24.34
N GLY A 143 0.28 2.01 25.15
CA GLY A 143 -0.59 2.51 26.22
C GLY A 143 -1.85 3.23 25.71
N ILE A 144 -2.24 3.01 24.46
CA ILE A 144 -3.44 3.54 23.83
C ILE A 144 -3.99 2.49 22.87
N SER A 145 -5.31 2.30 22.82
CA SER A 145 -5.93 1.38 21.87
C SER A 145 -5.74 1.85 20.41
N LEU A 146 -5.83 0.92 19.46
CA LEU A 146 -5.68 1.22 18.04
C LEU A 146 -6.72 2.25 17.57
N GLU A 147 -7.97 2.05 17.98
CA GLU A 147 -9.09 2.94 17.64
C GLU A 147 -8.88 4.37 18.14
N ARG A 148 -8.48 4.51 19.42
CA ARG A 148 -8.17 5.83 20.00
C ARG A 148 -6.95 6.46 19.35
N PHE A 149 -5.92 5.69 19.01
CA PHE A 149 -4.81 6.18 18.20
C PHE A 149 -5.30 6.76 16.87
N CYS A 150 -6.18 6.06 16.15
CA CYS A 150 -6.71 6.52 14.88
C CYS A 150 -7.53 7.80 15.00
N PHE A 151 -8.44 7.85 15.96
CA PHE A 151 -9.30 9.01 16.20
C PHE A 151 -8.47 10.27 16.47
N VAL A 152 -7.49 10.16 17.38
CA VAL A 152 -6.61 11.29 17.72
C VAL A 152 -5.71 11.67 16.53
N ALA A 153 -5.13 10.69 15.84
CA ALA A 153 -4.31 10.94 14.65
C ALA A 153 -5.12 11.60 13.51
N PHE A 154 -6.39 11.24 13.36
CA PHE A 154 -7.32 11.86 12.41
C PHE A 154 -7.60 13.32 12.77
N GLY A 155 -7.87 13.62 14.04
CA GLY A 155 -8.03 15.00 14.52
C GLY A 155 -6.77 15.85 14.29
N ILE A 156 -5.59 15.30 14.55
CA ILE A 156 -4.30 15.95 14.25
C ILE A 156 -4.12 16.16 12.74
N ALA A 157 -4.44 15.16 11.91
CA ALA A 157 -4.36 15.26 10.46
C ALA A 157 -5.31 16.32 9.87
N ALA A 158 -6.52 16.47 10.42
CA ALA A 158 -7.47 17.49 10.02
C ALA A 158 -6.92 18.91 10.25
N GLN A 159 -6.22 19.14 11.37
CA GLN A 159 -5.54 20.41 11.62
C GLN A 159 -4.35 20.61 10.66
N LEU A 160 -3.51 19.60 10.52
CA LEU A 160 -2.28 19.67 9.71
C LEU A 160 -2.53 19.73 8.19
N THR A 161 -3.75 19.42 7.77
CA THR A 161 -4.22 19.63 6.41
C THR A 161 -4.32 21.13 6.10
N ASN A 162 -4.66 21.97 7.08
CA ASN A 162 -4.83 23.42 6.92
C ASN A 162 -3.66 24.25 7.47
N PHE A 163 -2.88 23.68 8.38
CA PHE A 163 -1.73 24.33 9.01
C PHE A 163 -0.47 23.46 8.88
N PRO A 164 0.71 24.05 8.64
CA PRO A 164 1.95 23.27 8.49
C PRO A 164 2.45 22.65 9.80
N ALA A 165 1.93 23.11 10.94
CA ALA A 165 2.32 22.66 12.26
C ALA A 165 1.17 22.81 13.26
N VAL A 166 1.24 22.01 14.31
CA VAL A 166 0.38 22.09 15.50
C VAL A 166 1.25 22.15 16.75
N ARG A 167 0.75 22.79 17.80
CA ARG A 167 1.37 22.74 19.12
C ARG A 167 1.09 21.38 19.75
N ILE A 168 2.12 20.72 20.27
CA ILE A 168 1.94 19.37 20.85
C ILE A 168 1.22 19.40 22.19
N ASP A 169 1.24 20.56 22.87
CA ASP A 169 0.61 20.79 24.17
C ASP A 169 -0.78 21.44 24.05
N SER A 170 -1.30 21.61 22.83
CA SER A 170 -2.66 22.10 22.62
C SER A 170 -3.66 21.10 23.16
N SER A 171 -4.54 21.55 24.06
CA SER A 171 -5.63 20.71 24.54
C SER A 171 -6.60 20.39 23.41
N MET A 172 -7.02 19.13 23.35
CA MET A 172 -8.03 18.61 22.43
C MET A 172 -9.29 18.15 23.18
N ALA A 173 -9.47 18.60 24.43
CA ALA A 173 -10.59 18.20 25.29
C ALA A 173 -11.96 18.56 24.70
N SER A 174 -12.04 19.61 23.86
CA SER A 174 -13.30 20.02 23.20
C SER A 174 -13.84 18.99 22.20
N VAL A 175 -13.02 18.02 21.79
CA VAL A 175 -13.42 16.91 20.90
C VAL A 175 -13.26 15.55 21.59
N GLY A 176 -13.25 15.51 22.92
CA GLY A 176 -13.21 14.26 23.68
C GLY A 176 -11.84 13.54 23.64
N ILE A 177 -10.75 14.29 23.45
CA ILE A 177 -9.37 13.76 23.48
C ILE A 177 -8.68 14.27 24.74
N SER A 178 -8.25 13.35 25.59
CA SER A 178 -7.46 13.66 26.78
C SER A 178 -6.02 14.03 26.42
N ASP A 179 -5.34 14.75 27.32
CA ASP A 179 -3.92 15.07 27.14
C ASP A 179 -3.05 13.80 27.09
N ALA A 180 -3.42 12.75 27.85
CA ALA A 180 -2.70 11.48 27.85
C ALA A 180 -2.76 10.77 26.48
N GLU A 181 -3.94 10.73 25.85
CA GLU A 181 -4.10 10.14 24.51
C GLU A 181 -3.37 10.96 23.45
N ARG A 182 -3.49 12.29 23.52
CA ARG A 182 -2.75 13.21 22.64
C ARG A 182 -1.25 12.95 22.70
N ASP A 183 -0.70 12.89 23.92
CA ASP A 183 0.73 12.71 24.14
C ASP A 183 1.19 11.32 23.68
N ALA A 184 0.39 10.28 23.93
CA ALA A 184 0.64 8.93 23.42
C ALA A 184 0.71 8.90 21.89
N VAL A 185 -0.24 9.55 21.20
CA VAL A 185 -0.24 9.62 19.73
C VAL A 185 0.96 10.39 19.19
N PHE A 186 1.31 11.55 19.76
CA PHE A 186 2.51 12.28 19.33
C PHE A 186 3.78 11.44 19.51
N ASN A 187 3.89 10.64 20.57
CA ASN A 187 5.03 9.73 20.77
C ASN A 187 5.12 8.64 19.68
N ILE A 188 3.99 8.25 19.09
CA ILE A 188 3.94 7.26 18.00
C ILE A 188 4.30 7.90 16.64
N ILE A 189 3.79 9.10 16.34
CA ILE A 189 3.85 9.69 14.97
C ILE A 189 4.88 10.81 14.80
N ALA A 190 5.48 11.30 15.89
CA ALA A 190 6.43 12.41 15.85
C ALA A 190 7.82 12.01 16.32
N LYS A 191 8.83 12.71 15.79
CA LYS A 191 10.21 12.68 16.29
C LYS A 191 10.74 14.09 16.44
N THR A 192 11.56 14.32 17.46
CA THR A 192 12.31 15.58 17.56
C THR A 192 13.18 15.78 16.32
N SER A 193 13.49 17.02 15.94
CA SER A 193 14.38 17.27 14.80
C SER A 193 15.73 16.56 14.95
N ALA A 194 16.27 16.45 16.17
CA ALA A 194 17.51 15.71 16.42
C ALA A 194 17.35 14.20 16.18
N ASP A 195 16.28 13.60 16.70
CA ASP A 195 16.01 12.18 16.51
C ASP A 195 15.68 11.85 15.06
N ALA A 196 14.84 12.67 14.40
CA ALA A 196 14.51 12.52 12.99
C ALA A 196 15.76 12.53 12.10
N ARG A 197 16.74 13.41 12.38
CA ARG A 197 18.02 13.40 11.66
C ARG A 197 18.81 12.11 11.89
N ARG A 198 18.84 11.60 13.13
CA ARG A 198 19.52 10.34 13.45
C ARG A 198 18.87 9.16 12.73
N GLU A 199 17.54 9.05 12.81
CA GLU A 199 16.79 8.00 12.13
C GLU A 199 16.95 8.10 10.60
N ALA A 200 16.90 9.30 10.01
CA ALA A 200 17.10 9.48 8.58
C ALA A 200 18.49 9.04 8.15
N LYS A 201 19.55 9.42 8.88
CA LYS A 201 20.92 8.97 8.60
C LYS A 201 21.07 7.47 8.69
N ASN A 202 20.47 6.83 9.70
CA ASN A 202 20.54 5.39 9.88
C ASN A 202 19.79 4.65 8.78
N ALA A 203 18.54 5.03 8.51
CA ALA A 203 17.71 4.38 7.50
C ALA A 203 18.28 4.57 6.08
N ARG A 204 18.94 5.69 5.82
CA ARG A 204 19.48 6.08 4.50
C ARG A 204 21.00 5.86 4.40
N ALA A 205 21.59 5.15 5.37
CA ALA A 205 23.00 4.76 5.34
C ALA A 205 23.28 3.76 4.21
N GLY A 206 24.51 3.79 3.68
CA GLY A 206 24.94 2.87 2.63
C GLY A 206 24.76 3.41 1.20
N LYS A 207 25.11 2.55 0.25
CA LYS A 207 25.03 2.80 -1.19
C LYS A 207 23.59 2.67 -1.71
N GLY A 208 23.37 3.11 -2.94
CA GLY A 208 22.07 3.11 -3.61
C GLY A 208 21.54 4.53 -3.81
N GLN A 209 20.65 4.69 -4.79
CA GLN A 209 20.17 6.01 -5.18
C GLN A 209 19.31 6.67 -4.10
N ILE A 210 19.42 7.99 -3.93
CA ILE A 210 18.63 8.77 -2.97
C ILE A 210 17.12 8.59 -3.21
N ALA A 211 16.72 8.39 -4.46
CA ALA A 211 15.36 8.14 -4.90
C ALA A 211 14.70 6.94 -4.20
N TYR A 212 15.47 5.89 -3.97
CA TYR A 212 14.96 4.60 -3.50
C TYR A 212 15.29 4.30 -2.05
N LYS A 213 16.05 5.17 -1.36
CA LYS A 213 16.35 5.03 0.08
C LYS A 213 15.08 5.17 0.94
N PRO A 214 15.01 4.55 2.14
CA PRO A 214 13.81 4.59 2.96
C PRO A 214 13.48 6.00 3.41
N SER A 215 12.18 6.30 3.50
CA SER A 215 11.68 7.54 4.08
C SER A 215 11.24 7.31 5.52
N ILE A 216 11.81 8.07 6.45
CA ILE A 216 11.38 7.99 7.86
C ILE A 216 9.98 8.57 8.08
N LEU A 217 9.52 9.41 7.15
CA LEU A 217 8.22 10.09 7.25
C LEU A 217 7.04 9.13 7.13
N ARG A 218 7.25 7.93 6.55
CA ARG A 218 6.21 6.89 6.50
C ARG A 218 5.94 6.27 7.88
N ARG A 219 6.90 6.35 8.79
CA ARG A 219 6.78 5.88 10.18
C ARG A 219 6.50 7.03 11.16
N TRP A 220 7.19 8.15 10.98
CA TRP A 220 7.06 9.37 11.77
C TRP A 220 6.79 10.57 10.86
N PRO A 221 5.53 10.79 10.46
CA PRO A 221 5.17 11.86 9.53
C PRO A 221 5.37 13.26 10.14
N LEU A 222 5.55 13.37 11.46
CA LEU A 222 5.74 14.65 12.15
C LEU A 222 7.17 14.84 12.66
N ILE A 223 7.66 16.07 12.54
CA ILE A 223 8.95 16.51 13.07
C ILE A 223 8.70 17.59 14.11
N SER A 224 9.02 17.31 15.38
CA SER A 224 8.86 18.27 16.46
C SER A 224 10.10 19.15 16.64
N VAL A 225 9.85 20.44 16.84
CA VAL A 225 10.87 21.47 17.06
C VAL A 225 10.44 22.32 18.25
N GLN A 226 11.36 22.56 19.17
CA GLN A 226 11.15 23.51 20.24
C GLN A 226 11.27 24.93 19.69
N LYS A 227 10.24 25.74 19.94
CA LYS A 227 10.17 27.14 19.54
C LYS A 227 9.67 27.94 20.72
N ASP A 228 10.53 28.84 21.18
CA ASP A 228 10.35 29.58 22.42
C ASP A 228 10.14 28.58 23.59
N GLU A 229 9.01 28.71 24.30
CA GLU A 229 8.66 27.84 25.44
C GLU A 229 7.75 26.66 25.06
N SER A 230 7.45 26.47 23.77
CA SER A 230 6.52 25.44 23.29
C SER A 230 7.16 24.51 22.26
N TRP A 231 6.58 23.32 22.10
CA TRP A 231 6.96 22.39 21.04
C TRP A 231 5.91 22.40 19.93
N GLU A 232 6.35 22.64 18.70
CA GLU A 232 5.52 22.56 17.50
C GLU A 232 5.88 21.29 16.71
N ALA A 233 4.88 20.51 16.31
CA ALA A 233 5.02 19.37 15.42
C ALA A 233 4.67 19.77 13.99
N PHE A 234 5.66 19.75 13.10
CA PHE A 234 5.52 20.08 11.68
C PHE A 234 5.19 18.84 10.88
N CYS A 235 4.26 18.95 9.93
CA CYS A 235 3.95 17.90 8.97
C CYS A 235 4.38 18.34 7.56
N PRO A 236 5.50 17.83 7.03
CA PRO A 236 5.97 18.22 5.70
C PRO A 236 4.99 17.82 4.59
N ILE A 237 4.35 16.65 4.72
CA ILE A 237 3.43 16.07 3.73
C ILE A 237 2.24 15.45 4.48
N PRO A 238 1.10 16.17 4.63
CA PRO A 238 -0.05 15.73 5.40
C PRO A 238 -0.63 14.38 4.99
N THR A 239 -0.53 14.03 3.70
CA THR A 239 -1.04 12.75 3.18
C THR A 239 -0.39 11.53 3.85
N LEU A 240 0.85 11.66 4.36
CA LEU A 240 1.55 10.58 5.07
C LEU A 240 0.94 10.26 6.45
N LEU A 241 0.15 11.16 7.05
CA LEU A 241 -0.62 10.84 8.25
C LEU A 241 -1.70 9.79 7.95
N TYR A 242 -2.39 9.91 6.80
CA TYR A 242 -3.39 8.93 6.38
C TYR A 242 -2.75 7.57 6.08
N LEU A 243 -1.55 7.57 5.47
CA LEU A 243 -0.75 6.34 5.35
C LEU A 243 -0.44 5.75 6.73
N ARG A 244 0.00 6.58 7.68
CA ARG A 244 0.41 6.15 9.01
C ARG A 244 -0.71 5.49 9.82
N MET A 245 -1.94 5.99 9.69
CA MET A 245 -3.15 5.45 10.35
C MET A 245 -3.85 4.34 9.55
N SER A 246 -3.33 3.98 8.37
CA SER A 246 -3.83 2.88 7.55
C SER A 246 -2.73 1.82 7.37
N ASP A 247 -2.10 1.74 6.20
CA ASP A 247 -1.10 0.71 5.91
C ASP A 247 0.14 0.77 6.80
N GLY A 248 0.41 1.93 7.41
CA GLY A 248 1.50 2.13 8.37
C GLY A 248 1.35 1.29 9.64
N LEU A 249 0.11 0.93 10.03
CA LEU A 249 -0.18 0.10 11.20
C LEU A 249 0.49 -1.27 11.14
N PHE A 250 0.72 -1.80 9.93
CA PHE A 250 1.46 -3.05 9.73
C PHE A 250 2.76 -3.09 10.53
N TYR A 251 3.56 -2.02 10.49
CA TYR A 251 4.87 -1.97 11.15
C TYR A 251 4.80 -1.93 12.68
N ASP A 252 3.63 -1.61 13.23
CA ASP A 252 3.40 -1.63 14.67
C ASP A 252 3.05 -3.03 15.18
N LEU A 253 2.52 -3.88 14.31
CA LEU A 253 1.85 -5.14 14.66
C LEU A 253 2.65 -6.39 14.28
N VAL A 254 3.48 -6.32 13.23
CA VAL A 254 4.09 -7.51 12.60
C VAL A 254 5.27 -8.11 13.35
N ASP A 255 5.74 -7.45 14.41
CA ASP A 255 6.72 -8.00 15.35
C ASP A 255 6.13 -9.11 16.23
N ASN A 256 4.81 -9.32 16.19
CA ASN A 256 4.11 -10.42 16.84
C ASN A 256 3.66 -11.47 15.80
N ASP A 257 4.19 -12.70 15.91
CA ASP A 257 3.90 -13.79 14.98
C ASP A 257 2.41 -14.20 14.96
N ASN A 258 1.73 -14.14 16.11
CA ASN A 258 0.30 -14.47 16.20
C ASN A 258 -0.54 -13.41 15.49
N VAL A 259 -0.24 -12.12 15.72
CA VAL A 259 -0.92 -11.01 15.05
C VAL A 259 -0.66 -11.07 13.54
N ARG A 260 0.57 -11.39 13.10
CA ARG A 260 0.90 -11.57 11.69
C ARG A 260 0.06 -12.68 11.03
N ARG A 261 -0.13 -13.82 11.71
CA ARG A 261 -1.01 -14.90 11.23
C ARG A 261 -2.45 -14.41 11.07
N ILE A 262 -2.99 -13.72 12.07
CA ILE A 262 -4.36 -13.18 12.06
C ILE A 262 -4.55 -12.16 10.92
N ILE A 263 -3.56 -11.31 10.65
CA ILE A 263 -3.60 -10.39 9.50
C ILE A 263 -3.74 -11.16 8.18
N GLY A 264 -3.08 -12.32 8.05
CA GLY A 264 -3.23 -13.22 6.90
C GLY A 264 -4.66 -13.73 6.74
N GLU A 265 -5.21 -14.31 7.81
CA GLU A 265 -6.60 -14.84 7.84
C GLU A 265 -7.63 -13.73 7.56
N ARG A 266 -7.38 -12.51 8.03
CA ARG A 266 -8.24 -11.35 7.76
C ARG A 266 -8.09 -10.84 6.33
N PHE A 267 -6.95 -11.03 5.69
CA PHE A 267 -6.77 -10.73 4.27
C PHE A 267 -7.54 -11.72 3.39
N GLU A 268 -7.52 -13.00 3.73
CA GLU A 268 -8.33 -14.02 3.07
C GLU A 268 -9.83 -13.70 3.19
N SER A 269 -10.29 -13.36 4.40
CA SER A 269 -11.71 -13.00 4.61
C SER A 269 -12.11 -11.71 3.89
N TYR A 270 -11.20 -10.73 3.80
CA TYR A 270 -11.40 -9.52 3.02
C TYR A 270 -11.54 -9.82 1.52
N ALA A 271 -10.67 -10.67 0.98
CA ALA A 271 -10.73 -11.09 -0.42
C ALA A 271 -12.06 -11.80 -0.72
N VAL A 272 -12.55 -12.65 0.19
CA VAL A 272 -13.87 -13.29 0.09
C VAL A 272 -15.00 -12.25 0.07
N GLU A 273 -15.02 -11.30 1.02
CA GLU A 273 -16.04 -10.25 1.13
C GLU A 273 -16.14 -9.42 -0.15
N ILE A 274 -15.00 -8.89 -0.63
CA ILE A 274 -14.95 -8.06 -1.83
C ILE A 274 -15.34 -8.87 -3.07
N THR A 275 -14.82 -10.10 -3.21
CA THR A 275 -15.13 -10.94 -4.36
C THR A 275 -16.61 -11.31 -4.38
N LYS A 276 -17.21 -11.66 -3.24
CA LYS A 276 -18.65 -11.94 -3.11
C LYS A 276 -19.51 -10.78 -3.56
N HIS A 277 -19.16 -9.56 -3.16
CA HIS A 277 -19.93 -8.36 -3.51
C HIS A 277 -19.99 -8.16 -5.02
N TYR A 278 -18.85 -8.22 -5.71
CA TYR A 278 -18.76 -7.85 -7.12
C TYR A 278 -19.07 -9.00 -8.09
N ILE A 279 -18.76 -10.25 -7.74
CA ILE A 279 -19.11 -11.41 -8.57
C ILE A 279 -20.62 -11.72 -8.51
N GLY A 280 -21.31 -11.24 -7.48
CA GLY A 280 -22.76 -11.34 -7.37
C GLY A 280 -23.27 -12.77 -7.16
N THR A 281 -24.50 -13.02 -7.57
CA THR A 281 -25.22 -14.29 -7.32
C THR A 281 -25.09 -15.31 -8.46
N GLU A 282 -24.47 -14.94 -9.57
CA GLU A 282 -24.24 -15.85 -10.70
C GLU A 282 -23.24 -16.96 -10.37
N PHE A 283 -22.38 -16.72 -9.38
CA PHE A 283 -21.42 -17.68 -8.89
C PHE A 283 -21.51 -17.83 -7.37
N GLN A 284 -21.00 -18.96 -6.90
CA GLN A 284 -20.75 -19.21 -5.49
C GLN A 284 -19.30 -18.87 -5.19
N VAL A 285 -19.09 -17.92 -4.28
CA VAL A 285 -17.77 -17.56 -3.76
C VAL A 285 -17.60 -18.19 -2.39
N LEU A 286 -16.64 -19.11 -2.28
CA LEU A 286 -16.41 -19.95 -1.10
C LEU A 286 -15.05 -19.60 -0.47
N SER A 287 -15.00 -19.55 0.86
CA SER A 287 -13.78 -19.34 1.66
C SER A 287 -12.96 -20.63 1.79
N GLU A 288 -11.80 -20.61 2.44
CA GLU A 288 -11.03 -21.83 2.78
C GLU A 288 -11.90 -22.88 3.49
N ALA A 289 -11.68 -24.16 3.17
CA ALA A 289 -12.24 -25.31 3.89
C ALA A 289 -11.23 -26.47 3.95
N GLU A 290 -11.42 -27.39 4.89
CA GLU A 290 -10.68 -28.65 4.94
C GLU A 290 -11.34 -29.73 4.06
N TYR A 291 -10.55 -30.63 3.48
CA TYR A 291 -11.02 -31.78 2.71
C TYR A 291 -10.05 -32.97 2.80
N GLY A 292 -10.44 -34.10 2.22
CA GLY A 292 -9.65 -35.33 2.19
C GLY A 292 -9.87 -36.20 3.42
N ALA A 293 -8.95 -37.16 3.63
CA ALA A 293 -9.09 -38.12 4.72
C ALA A 293 -8.91 -37.42 6.09
N LYS A 294 -9.75 -37.74 7.07
CA LYS A 294 -9.69 -37.18 8.44
C LYS A 294 -8.32 -37.33 9.12
N ALA A 295 -7.53 -38.35 8.74
CA ALA A 295 -6.20 -38.57 9.28
C ALA A 295 -5.11 -37.65 8.68
N ASN A 296 -5.39 -37.03 7.52
CA ASN A 296 -4.49 -36.10 6.85
C ASN A 296 -5.31 -35.07 6.06
N PRO A 297 -6.00 -34.15 6.75
CA PRO A 297 -6.83 -33.14 6.09
C PRO A 297 -5.94 -32.20 5.28
N ALA A 298 -6.36 -31.91 4.06
CA ALA A 298 -5.80 -30.85 3.23
C ALA A 298 -6.69 -29.61 3.32
N LYS A 299 -6.12 -28.45 3.03
CA LYS A 299 -6.84 -27.17 2.97
C LYS A 299 -7.05 -26.76 1.52
N THR A 300 -8.24 -26.24 1.21
CA THR A 300 -8.51 -25.62 -0.08
C THR A 300 -7.75 -24.30 -0.20
N PRO A 301 -7.69 -23.72 -1.41
CA PRO A 301 -7.30 -22.34 -1.58
C PRO A 301 -8.25 -21.39 -0.85
N ASP A 302 -7.77 -20.18 -0.60
CA ASP A 302 -8.40 -19.19 0.28
C ASP A 302 -9.74 -18.68 -0.26
N VAL A 303 -9.85 -18.54 -1.59
CA VAL A 303 -11.12 -18.22 -2.26
C VAL A 303 -11.32 -19.11 -3.48
N ARG A 304 -12.56 -19.58 -3.65
CA ARG A 304 -12.97 -20.42 -4.79
C ARG A 304 -14.23 -19.83 -5.39
N VAL A 305 -14.25 -19.68 -6.72
CA VAL A 305 -15.43 -19.23 -7.47
C VAL A 305 -15.94 -20.40 -8.29
N VAL A 306 -17.20 -20.75 -8.07
CA VAL A 306 -17.86 -21.93 -8.66
C VAL A 306 -19.15 -21.49 -9.33
N SER A 307 -19.44 -22.01 -10.52
CA SER A 307 -20.72 -21.74 -11.19
C SER A 307 -21.89 -22.41 -10.44
N GLN A 308 -23.12 -21.99 -10.73
CA GLN A 308 -24.31 -22.65 -10.18
C GLN A 308 -24.46 -24.12 -10.59
N GLN A 309 -23.75 -24.55 -11.64
CA GLN A 309 -23.69 -25.96 -12.09
C GLN A 309 -22.50 -26.72 -11.48
N ASN A 310 -21.94 -26.23 -10.38
CA ASN A 310 -20.82 -26.88 -9.67
C ASN A 310 -19.55 -27.03 -10.52
N ALA A 311 -19.30 -26.09 -11.44
CA ALA A 311 -18.03 -26.03 -12.19
C ALA A 311 -17.09 -25.01 -11.54
N LEU A 312 -15.87 -25.44 -11.21
CA LEU A 312 -14.82 -24.56 -10.69
C LEU A 312 -14.35 -23.61 -11.79
N ARG A 313 -14.40 -22.29 -11.52
CA ARG A 313 -14.04 -21.23 -12.48
C ARG A 313 -12.79 -20.46 -12.07
N VAL A 314 -12.66 -20.11 -10.78
CA VAL A 314 -11.49 -19.38 -10.29
C VAL A 314 -10.98 -20.00 -8.99
N VAL A 315 -9.66 -20.12 -8.89
CA VAL A 315 -8.95 -20.60 -7.71
C VAL A 315 -8.02 -19.50 -7.23
N ILE A 316 -8.26 -18.94 -6.05
CA ILE A 316 -7.52 -17.80 -5.51
C ILE A 316 -6.73 -18.22 -4.28
N GLU A 317 -5.42 -17.97 -4.32
CA GLU A 317 -4.52 -18.05 -3.17
C GLU A 317 -4.10 -16.63 -2.77
N CYS A 318 -4.28 -16.27 -1.51
CA CYS A 318 -4.01 -14.96 -0.94
C CYS A 318 -2.62 -14.92 -0.30
N LYS A 319 -1.89 -13.82 -0.50
CA LYS A 319 -0.57 -13.56 0.12
C LYS A 319 -0.52 -12.17 0.75
N ALA A 320 -0.62 -12.13 2.08
CA ALA A 320 -0.66 -10.90 2.88
C ALA A 320 0.72 -10.28 3.19
N ARG A 321 1.77 -10.63 2.43
CA ARG A 321 3.14 -10.20 2.70
C ARG A 321 3.43 -8.84 2.05
N LYS A 322 4.00 -7.92 2.83
CA LYS A 322 4.56 -6.66 2.31
C LYS A 322 5.89 -6.86 1.62
N ILE A 323 6.17 -6.03 0.62
CA ILE A 323 7.43 -6.04 -0.13
C ILE A 323 8.54 -5.52 0.78
N PRO A 324 9.58 -6.33 1.09
CA PRO A 324 10.68 -5.88 1.92
C PRO A 324 11.42 -4.70 1.28
N PHE A 325 11.89 -3.76 2.08
CA PHE A 325 12.57 -2.57 1.56
C PHE A 325 13.76 -2.90 0.65
N LYS A 326 14.53 -3.95 0.97
CA LYS A 326 15.65 -4.40 0.12
C LYS A 326 15.25 -4.78 -1.31
N VAL A 327 14.01 -5.25 -1.49
CA VAL A 327 13.41 -5.51 -2.81
C VAL A 327 12.98 -4.19 -3.44
N LEU A 328 12.29 -3.33 -2.67
CA LEU A 328 11.81 -2.03 -3.13
C LEU A 328 12.92 -1.13 -3.69
N SER A 329 14.13 -1.24 -3.14
CA SER A 329 15.28 -0.43 -3.52
C SER A 329 16.15 -1.05 -4.62
N SER A 330 15.98 -2.33 -4.93
CA SER A 330 16.89 -3.07 -5.81
C SER A 330 16.70 -2.69 -7.28
N PRO A 331 17.78 -2.44 -8.05
CA PRO A 331 17.70 -2.27 -9.50
C PRO A 331 17.30 -3.56 -10.21
N ASN A 332 17.52 -4.71 -9.57
CA ASN A 332 17.13 -6.02 -10.06
C ASN A 332 16.41 -6.84 -8.97
N PRO A 333 15.14 -6.51 -8.67
CA PRO A 333 14.44 -6.99 -7.48
C PRO A 333 14.40 -8.52 -7.34
N TYR A 334 14.17 -9.23 -8.44
CA TYR A 334 14.06 -10.69 -8.42
C TYR A 334 15.41 -11.36 -8.20
N PHE A 335 16.40 -11.10 -9.07
CA PHE A 335 17.67 -11.82 -9.05
C PHE A 335 18.50 -11.53 -7.79
N GLU A 336 18.35 -10.36 -7.17
CA GLU A 336 19.03 -10.03 -5.91
C GLU A 336 18.30 -10.57 -4.66
N ASN A 337 17.07 -11.06 -4.81
CA ASN A 337 16.21 -11.45 -3.68
C ASN A 337 15.32 -12.67 -3.98
N GLU A 338 15.81 -13.63 -4.76
CA GLU A 338 15.05 -14.78 -5.26
C GLU A 338 14.32 -15.52 -4.11
N GLU A 339 14.96 -15.65 -2.95
CA GLU A 339 14.43 -16.34 -1.78
C GLU A 339 13.13 -15.73 -1.23
N ILE A 340 12.89 -14.44 -1.50
CA ILE A 340 11.69 -13.73 -1.02
C ILE A 340 10.46 -14.14 -1.83
N TYR A 341 10.65 -14.56 -3.08
CA TYR A 341 9.58 -14.93 -4.00
C TYR A 341 9.10 -16.38 -3.84
N ASP A 342 9.76 -17.20 -3.01
CA ASP A 342 9.39 -18.61 -2.77
C ASP A 342 7.93 -18.77 -2.29
N GLU A 343 7.41 -17.84 -1.49
CA GLU A 343 6.00 -17.86 -1.05
C GLU A 343 5.01 -17.63 -2.21
N LEU A 344 5.41 -16.88 -3.25
CA LEU A 344 4.59 -16.64 -4.43
C LEU A 344 4.65 -17.86 -5.36
N ILE A 345 5.82 -18.50 -5.50
CA ILE A 345 5.97 -19.79 -6.19
C ILE A 345 5.10 -20.87 -5.52
N LYS A 346 5.14 -20.96 -4.18
CA LYS A 346 4.27 -21.89 -3.41
C LYS A 346 2.79 -21.65 -3.70
N GLY A 347 2.37 -20.38 -3.81
CA GLY A 347 0.98 -20.04 -4.14
C GLY A 347 0.52 -20.64 -5.48
N VAL A 348 1.35 -20.54 -6.52
CA VAL A 348 1.09 -21.18 -7.82
C VAL A 348 0.98 -22.70 -7.67
N CYS A 349 1.91 -23.32 -6.94
CA CYS A 349 1.87 -24.76 -6.68
C CYS A 349 0.61 -25.20 -5.92
N GLN A 350 0.12 -24.39 -4.95
CA GLN A 350 -1.10 -24.66 -4.19
C GLN A 350 -2.34 -24.64 -5.09
N VAL A 351 -2.43 -23.67 -6.01
CA VAL A 351 -3.49 -23.59 -7.03
C VAL A 351 -3.51 -24.87 -7.87
N TRP A 352 -2.39 -25.25 -8.49
CA TRP A 352 -2.32 -26.43 -9.35
C TRP A 352 -2.58 -27.74 -8.60
N ARG A 353 -2.10 -27.84 -7.35
CA ARG A 353 -2.41 -28.98 -6.49
C ARG A 353 -3.91 -29.10 -6.25
N TYR A 354 -4.60 -28.00 -5.96
CA TYR A 354 -6.04 -28.03 -5.73
C TYR A 354 -6.82 -28.43 -6.98
N VAL A 355 -6.45 -27.92 -8.15
CA VAL A 355 -7.06 -28.31 -9.44
C VAL A 355 -6.89 -29.83 -9.66
N SER A 356 -5.70 -30.35 -9.39
CA SER A 356 -5.42 -31.80 -9.44
C SER A 356 -6.32 -32.59 -8.47
N ASP A 357 -6.48 -32.10 -7.24
CA ASP A 357 -7.28 -32.76 -6.21
C ASP A 357 -8.78 -32.75 -6.55
N VAL A 358 -9.29 -31.68 -7.16
CA VAL A 358 -10.66 -31.62 -7.71
C VAL A 358 -10.83 -32.64 -8.83
N ARG A 359 -9.93 -32.65 -9.82
CA ARG A 359 -9.98 -33.60 -10.95
C ARG A 359 -10.00 -35.05 -10.47
N ARG A 360 -9.22 -35.36 -9.43
CA ARG A 360 -9.09 -36.71 -8.87
C ARG A 360 -10.24 -37.09 -7.94
N GLY A 361 -11.16 -36.17 -7.64
CA GLY A 361 -12.23 -36.38 -6.67
C GLY A 361 -11.74 -36.50 -5.23
N VAL A 362 -10.56 -35.95 -4.92
CA VAL A 362 -10.00 -35.89 -3.55
C VAL A 362 -10.63 -34.73 -2.78
N ALA A 363 -10.83 -33.60 -3.44
CA ALA A 363 -11.63 -32.50 -2.90
C ALA A 363 -13.10 -32.93 -2.94
N ASP A 364 -13.67 -33.22 -1.76
CA ASP A 364 -15.00 -33.82 -1.56
C ASP A 364 -16.16 -32.83 -1.85
N ASN A 365 -16.17 -32.31 -3.07
CA ASN A 365 -17.06 -31.23 -3.50
C ASN A 365 -17.95 -31.63 -4.69
N ASN A 366 -17.70 -32.79 -5.34
CA ASN A 366 -18.37 -33.24 -6.57
C ASN A 366 -18.39 -32.18 -7.69
N TRP A 367 -17.35 -31.35 -7.78
CA TRP A 367 -17.24 -30.30 -8.79
C TRP A 367 -16.62 -30.82 -10.08
N SER A 368 -17.08 -30.29 -11.20
CA SER A 368 -16.32 -30.33 -12.45
C SER A 368 -15.33 -29.17 -12.52
N ILE A 369 -14.34 -29.26 -13.40
CA ILE A 369 -13.43 -28.16 -13.71
C ILE A 369 -13.91 -27.56 -15.03
N SER A 370 -14.09 -26.24 -15.08
CA SER A 370 -14.44 -25.56 -16.31
C SER A 370 -13.24 -25.48 -17.27
N ASP A 371 -13.48 -25.46 -18.57
CA ASP A 371 -12.42 -25.36 -19.58
C ASP A 371 -11.66 -24.02 -19.52
N ASP A 372 -12.29 -22.99 -18.96
CA ASP A 372 -11.75 -21.64 -18.77
C ASP A 372 -11.31 -21.36 -17.32
N VAL A 373 -11.08 -22.41 -16.52
CA VAL A 373 -10.62 -22.25 -15.14
C VAL A 373 -9.30 -21.48 -15.08
N VAL A 374 -9.21 -20.54 -14.16
CA VAL A 374 -8.02 -19.69 -14.00
C VAL A 374 -7.60 -19.60 -12.55
N GLY A 375 -6.29 -19.65 -12.33
CA GLY A 375 -5.68 -19.42 -11.03
C GLY A 375 -5.41 -17.94 -10.78
N LEU A 376 -5.42 -17.55 -9.52
CA LEU A 376 -5.06 -16.21 -9.09
C LEU A 376 -4.21 -16.28 -7.81
N VAL A 377 -3.02 -15.69 -7.84
CA VAL A 377 -2.30 -15.33 -6.63
C VAL A 377 -2.62 -13.86 -6.32
N LEU A 378 -3.48 -13.65 -5.32
CA LEU A 378 -3.94 -12.34 -4.88
C LEU A 378 -3.03 -11.83 -3.77
N MET A 379 -2.41 -10.68 -3.97
CA MET A 379 -1.40 -10.15 -3.05
C MET A 379 -1.89 -8.86 -2.38
N LEU A 380 -1.50 -8.64 -1.13
CA LEU A 380 -1.86 -7.41 -0.43
C LEU A 380 -1.20 -6.16 -1.04
N GLU A 381 0.02 -6.30 -1.58
CA GLU A 381 0.80 -5.23 -2.22
C GLU A 381 1.13 -5.59 -3.68
N PRO A 382 1.45 -4.61 -4.54
CA PRO A 382 1.66 -4.88 -5.96
C PRO A 382 3.08 -5.35 -6.30
N TRP A 383 3.36 -6.64 -6.12
CA TRP A 383 4.70 -7.23 -6.34
C TRP A 383 5.21 -7.24 -7.78
N PHE A 384 4.33 -7.22 -8.79
CA PHE A 384 4.74 -7.51 -10.18
C PHE A 384 4.42 -6.42 -11.20
N GLN A 385 4.15 -5.21 -10.75
CA GLN A 385 3.91 -4.09 -11.65
C GLN A 385 5.08 -3.91 -12.61
N MET A 386 4.78 -4.00 -13.91
CA MET A 386 5.75 -3.86 -15.00
C MET A 386 6.92 -4.87 -14.91
N SER A 387 6.67 -6.05 -14.34
CA SER A 387 7.70 -7.07 -14.02
C SER A 387 7.51 -8.37 -14.81
N SER A 388 7.44 -8.27 -16.14
CA SER A 388 7.15 -9.43 -17.00
C SER A 388 8.15 -10.59 -16.79
N GLN A 389 9.44 -10.27 -16.65
CA GLN A 389 10.50 -11.25 -16.41
C GLN A 389 10.33 -11.95 -15.05
N THR A 390 10.02 -11.21 -13.99
CA THR A 390 9.79 -11.78 -12.65
C THR A 390 8.61 -12.74 -12.64
N VAL A 391 7.49 -12.35 -13.26
CA VAL A 391 6.31 -13.23 -13.38
C VAL A 391 6.68 -14.51 -14.15
N LYS A 392 7.44 -14.37 -15.25
CA LYS A 392 7.93 -15.53 -16.00
C LYS A 392 8.78 -16.45 -15.11
N HIS A 393 9.76 -15.91 -14.39
CA HIS A 393 10.63 -16.71 -13.53
C HIS A 393 9.87 -17.46 -12.44
N ILE A 394 8.86 -16.84 -11.84
CA ILE A 394 8.02 -17.48 -10.82
C ILE A 394 7.20 -18.60 -11.43
N THR A 395 6.60 -18.39 -12.60
CA THR A 395 5.86 -19.42 -13.33
C THR A 395 6.76 -20.59 -13.70
N ASP A 396 7.94 -20.33 -14.29
CA ASP A 396 8.93 -21.36 -14.65
C ASP A 396 9.39 -22.14 -13.40
N ALA A 397 9.65 -21.44 -12.29
CA ALA A 397 10.08 -22.07 -11.04
C ALA A 397 8.98 -22.94 -10.43
N ALA A 398 7.71 -22.51 -10.50
CA ALA A 398 6.58 -23.31 -10.09
C ALA A 398 6.41 -24.55 -10.97
N GLU A 399 6.57 -24.42 -12.29
CA GLU A 399 6.55 -25.56 -13.23
C GLU A 399 7.62 -26.59 -12.88
N ALA A 400 8.86 -26.14 -12.67
CA ALA A 400 9.97 -26.99 -12.27
C ALA A 400 9.70 -27.68 -10.92
N ARG A 401 9.15 -26.95 -9.94
CA ARG A 401 8.82 -27.49 -8.61
C ARG A 401 7.70 -28.52 -8.64
N CYS A 402 6.72 -28.35 -9.53
CA CYS A 402 5.62 -29.30 -9.72
C CYS A 402 5.92 -30.40 -10.74
N ALA A 403 7.07 -30.34 -11.43
CA ALA A 403 7.51 -31.40 -12.32
C ALA A 403 7.87 -32.65 -11.52
N GLY A 404 7.10 -33.73 -11.72
CA GLY A 404 7.30 -35.00 -11.00
C GLY A 404 6.57 -35.11 -9.66
N THR A 405 5.84 -34.07 -9.23
CA THR A 405 4.95 -34.17 -8.07
C THR A 405 3.81 -35.14 -8.39
N SER A 406 3.75 -36.25 -7.65
CA SER A 406 2.75 -37.30 -7.86
C SER A 406 1.32 -36.73 -7.81
N GLY A 407 0.57 -36.90 -8.90
CA GLY A 407 -0.82 -36.51 -9.02
C GLY A 407 -1.06 -35.26 -9.86
N ILE A 408 -0.13 -34.29 -9.89
CA ILE A 408 -0.26 -33.05 -10.66
C ILE A 408 0.16 -33.32 -12.11
N LEU A 409 -0.82 -33.36 -13.01
CA LEU A 409 -0.62 -33.55 -14.45
C LEU A 409 -0.44 -32.20 -15.17
N PRO A 410 0.09 -32.17 -16.41
CA PRO A 410 0.22 -30.93 -17.18
C PRO A 410 -1.09 -30.15 -17.31
N GLN A 411 -2.23 -30.83 -17.48
CA GLN A 411 -3.56 -30.20 -17.54
C GLN A 411 -4.03 -29.56 -16.23
N ASP A 412 -3.43 -29.93 -15.09
CA ASP A 412 -3.75 -29.31 -13.78
C ASP A 412 -2.98 -27.98 -13.61
N ARG A 413 -1.98 -27.71 -14.45
CA ARG A 413 -1.13 -26.51 -14.44
C ARG A 413 -1.80 -25.40 -15.24
N ILE A 414 -2.98 -25.02 -14.78
CA ILE A 414 -3.80 -23.96 -15.37
C ILE A 414 -3.06 -22.61 -15.32
N ALA A 415 -3.46 -21.66 -16.16
CA ALA A 415 -2.88 -20.32 -16.16
C ALA A 415 -3.12 -19.62 -14.81
N VAL A 416 -2.14 -18.85 -14.32
CA VAL A 416 -2.22 -18.16 -13.03
C VAL A 416 -1.93 -16.67 -13.21
N SER A 417 -2.90 -15.84 -12.83
CA SER A 417 -2.76 -14.40 -12.72
C SER A 417 -2.12 -14.01 -11.39
N PHE A 418 -1.34 -12.93 -11.37
CA PHE A 418 -0.84 -12.32 -10.13
C PHE A 418 -1.39 -10.90 -10.01
N VAL A 419 -2.22 -10.64 -9.00
CA VAL A 419 -2.95 -9.36 -8.91
C VAL A 419 -2.82 -8.79 -7.49
N ALA A 420 -2.65 -7.48 -7.41
CA ALA A 420 -2.67 -6.76 -6.14
C ALA A 420 -4.12 -6.50 -5.71
N MET A 421 -4.40 -6.50 -4.40
CA MET A 421 -5.78 -6.36 -3.90
C MET A 421 -6.45 -5.04 -4.34
N ASP A 422 -5.68 -3.95 -4.44
CA ASP A 422 -6.19 -2.67 -4.93
C ASP A 422 -6.59 -2.71 -6.41
N ASP A 423 -5.77 -3.36 -7.24
CA ASP A 423 -6.05 -3.57 -8.66
C ASP A 423 -7.20 -4.56 -8.87
N TRP A 424 -7.34 -5.57 -8.01
CA TRP A 424 -8.48 -6.50 -7.97
C TRP A 424 -9.78 -5.77 -7.65
N GLU A 425 -9.82 -4.98 -6.57
CA GLU A 425 -10.98 -4.15 -6.19
C GLU A 425 -11.38 -3.18 -7.30
N PHE A 426 -10.40 -2.56 -7.95
CA PHE A 426 -10.66 -1.61 -9.02
C PHE A 426 -11.20 -2.29 -10.27
N SER A 427 -10.63 -3.43 -10.63
CA SER A 427 -11.03 -4.24 -11.79
C SER A 427 -12.46 -4.75 -11.64
N LEU A 428 -12.80 -5.29 -10.47
CA LEU A 428 -14.13 -5.83 -10.17
C LEU A 428 -15.26 -4.78 -10.26
N ARG A 429 -14.96 -3.49 -10.12
CA ARG A 429 -15.95 -2.41 -10.27
C ARG A 429 -16.31 -2.10 -11.71
N LYS A 430 -15.51 -2.57 -12.67
CA LYS A 430 -15.60 -2.14 -14.07
C LYS A 430 -16.25 -3.17 -14.98
N ILE A 431 -16.41 -4.40 -14.53
CA ILE A 431 -16.77 -5.53 -15.38
C ILE A 431 -17.64 -6.53 -14.62
N GLY A 432 -18.57 -7.19 -15.32
CA GLY A 432 -19.37 -8.28 -14.75
C GLY A 432 -18.56 -9.53 -14.45
N ALA A 433 -19.18 -10.51 -13.79
CA ALA A 433 -18.50 -11.70 -13.29
C ALA A 433 -17.86 -12.56 -14.39
N GLU A 434 -18.58 -12.81 -15.48
CA GLU A 434 -18.04 -13.54 -16.65
C GLU A 434 -16.89 -12.77 -17.32
N GLY A 435 -17.03 -11.44 -17.46
CA GLY A 435 -15.96 -10.61 -18.00
C GLY A 435 -14.73 -10.58 -17.10
N MET A 436 -14.89 -10.69 -15.78
CA MET A 436 -13.77 -10.82 -14.85
C MET A 436 -13.00 -12.14 -15.08
N ILE A 437 -13.70 -13.25 -15.30
CA ILE A 437 -13.06 -14.54 -15.62
C ILE A 437 -12.31 -14.45 -16.97
N ALA A 438 -12.92 -13.81 -17.97
CA ALA A 438 -12.27 -13.55 -19.26
C ALA A 438 -11.02 -12.67 -19.13
N ALA A 439 -11.08 -11.60 -18.34
CA ALA A 439 -9.94 -10.72 -18.07
C ALA A 439 -8.82 -11.46 -17.32
N LEU A 440 -9.13 -12.31 -16.34
CA LEU A 440 -8.12 -13.12 -15.64
C LEU A 440 -7.41 -14.10 -16.58
N ASN A 441 -8.16 -14.77 -17.47
CA ASN A 441 -7.58 -15.66 -18.47
C ASN A 441 -6.65 -14.90 -19.42
N LYS A 442 -7.08 -13.73 -19.90
CA LYS A 442 -6.26 -12.87 -20.77
C LYS A 442 -5.02 -12.32 -20.04
N HIS A 443 -5.17 -11.93 -18.76
CA HIS A 443 -4.08 -11.40 -17.94
C HIS A 443 -3.04 -12.47 -17.56
N ALA A 444 -3.45 -13.73 -17.39
CA ALA A 444 -2.56 -14.84 -17.11
C ALA A 444 -1.73 -15.30 -18.33
N HIS A 445 -2.00 -14.75 -19.53
CA HIS A 445 -1.27 -15.12 -20.74
C HIS A 445 0.15 -14.50 -20.74
N PRO A 446 1.19 -15.20 -21.25
CA PRO A 446 2.58 -14.74 -21.20
C PRO A 446 2.86 -13.37 -21.84
N ASP A 447 2.07 -12.94 -22.83
CA ASP A 447 2.19 -11.62 -23.46
C ASP A 447 1.68 -10.47 -22.56
N ARG A 448 0.93 -10.80 -21.50
CA ARG A 448 0.41 -9.85 -20.50
C ARG A 448 1.12 -9.92 -19.16
N PHE A 449 2.20 -10.71 -19.05
CA PHE A 449 2.99 -10.74 -17.82
C PHE A 449 3.47 -9.33 -17.41
N GLY A 450 3.22 -8.96 -16.15
CA GLY A 450 3.57 -7.65 -15.59
C GLY A 450 2.59 -6.52 -15.92
N TYR A 451 1.52 -6.78 -16.67
CA TYR A 451 0.43 -5.81 -16.85
C TYR A 451 -0.35 -5.66 -15.54
N MET A 452 -1.02 -4.52 -15.36
CA MET A 452 -2.07 -4.41 -14.36
C MET A 452 -3.34 -5.05 -14.90
N LEU A 453 -4.08 -5.75 -14.04
CA LEU A 453 -5.36 -6.35 -14.40
C LEU A 453 -6.35 -5.30 -14.88
N SER A 454 -6.36 -4.12 -14.25
CA SER A 454 -7.21 -3.00 -14.64
C SER A 454 -7.03 -2.57 -16.10
N THR A 455 -5.80 -2.62 -16.61
CA THR A 455 -5.53 -2.34 -18.03
C THR A 455 -6.13 -3.41 -18.93
N VAL A 456 -6.04 -4.69 -18.55
CA VAL A 456 -6.66 -5.80 -19.31
C VAL A 456 -8.17 -5.71 -19.29
N VAL A 457 -8.76 -5.33 -18.15
CA VAL A 457 -10.19 -5.09 -18.01
C VAL A 457 -10.64 -3.95 -18.91
N GLU A 458 -9.92 -2.82 -18.94
CA GLU A 458 -10.26 -1.70 -19.82
C GLU A 458 -10.29 -2.08 -21.30
N GLU A 459 -9.44 -3.01 -21.73
CA GLU A 459 -9.43 -3.49 -23.13
C GLU A 459 -10.67 -4.30 -23.51
N ILE A 460 -11.36 -4.93 -22.55
CA ILE A 460 -12.51 -5.81 -22.82
C ILE A 460 -13.81 -5.34 -22.17
N ALA A 461 -13.77 -4.26 -21.38
CA ALA A 461 -14.90 -3.82 -20.57
C ALA A 461 -16.14 -3.50 -21.41
N GLU A 462 -15.99 -3.08 -22.67
CA GLU A 462 -17.13 -2.80 -23.55
C GLU A 462 -17.97 -4.04 -23.85
N ASP A 463 -17.35 -5.22 -23.93
CA ASP A 463 -18.01 -6.49 -24.25
C ASP A 463 -18.71 -7.11 -23.04
N PHE A 464 -18.33 -6.70 -21.83
CA PHE A 464 -18.77 -7.30 -20.56
C PHE A 464 -19.25 -6.25 -19.56
N LYS A 465 -19.72 -5.11 -20.06
CA LYS A 465 -20.14 -4.00 -19.21
C LYS A 465 -21.46 -4.35 -18.54
N GLU A 466 -21.37 -4.64 -17.25
CA GLU A 466 -22.53 -4.80 -16.40
C GLU A 466 -22.52 -3.75 -15.30
N PRO A 467 -23.67 -3.15 -14.95
CA PRO A 467 -23.75 -2.27 -13.81
C PRO A 467 -23.54 -3.10 -12.54
N VAL A 468 -22.39 -2.94 -11.91
CA VAL A 468 -22.13 -3.47 -10.58
C VAL A 468 -22.14 -2.31 -9.60
N ASP A 469 -22.99 -2.40 -8.58
CA ASP A 469 -23.04 -1.39 -7.53
C ASP A 469 -21.68 -1.32 -6.82
N ALA A 470 -21.17 -0.11 -6.65
CA ALA A 470 -19.93 0.08 -5.90
C ALA A 470 -20.10 -0.44 -4.47
N TYR A 471 -19.09 -1.13 -3.95
CA TYR A 471 -19.05 -1.51 -2.54
C TYR A 471 -19.18 -0.25 -1.67
N ASP A 472 -20.08 -0.29 -0.69
CA ASP A 472 -20.30 0.81 0.23
C ASP A 472 -19.20 0.85 1.29
N TYR A 473 -18.06 1.44 0.91
CA TYR A 473 -16.93 1.62 1.81
C TYR A 473 -17.26 2.55 2.99
N SER A 474 -18.25 3.43 2.89
CA SER A 474 -18.62 4.30 4.00
C SER A 474 -19.27 3.48 5.12
N THR A 475 -20.25 2.64 4.77
CA THR A 475 -20.83 1.68 5.72
C THR A 475 -19.80 0.67 6.22
N GLY A 476 -18.91 0.21 5.33
CA GLY A 476 -17.79 -0.66 5.70
C GLY A 476 -16.86 -0.03 6.74
N ILE A 477 -16.50 1.24 6.56
CA ILE A 477 -15.68 2.00 7.51
C ILE A 477 -16.42 2.12 8.84
N ASN A 478 -17.70 2.51 8.84
CA ASN A 478 -18.47 2.66 10.08
C ASN A 478 -18.57 1.35 10.88
N ARG A 479 -18.53 0.19 10.20
CA ARG A 479 -18.47 -1.12 10.86
C ARG A 479 -17.13 -1.37 11.57
N VAL A 480 -16.01 -0.88 11.04
CA VAL A 480 -14.66 -1.12 11.60
C VAL A 480 -14.10 0.05 12.42
N LEU A 481 -14.73 1.22 12.29
CA LEU A 481 -14.43 2.50 12.95
C LEU A 481 -15.75 3.22 13.29
N PRO A 482 -16.50 2.79 14.32
CA PRO A 482 -17.83 3.33 14.61
C PRO A 482 -17.87 4.84 14.84
N TRP A 483 -16.82 5.43 15.43
CA TRP A 483 -16.75 6.87 15.69
C TRP A 483 -16.76 7.74 14.41
N MET A 484 -16.48 7.18 13.22
CA MET A 484 -16.60 7.92 11.97
C MET A 484 -18.06 8.30 11.69
N GLN A 485 -19.00 7.41 12.03
CA GLN A 485 -20.43 7.69 11.92
C GLN A 485 -20.84 8.84 12.85
N ASP A 486 -20.30 8.89 14.07
CA ASP A 486 -20.58 9.97 15.00
C ASP A 486 -20.16 11.32 14.42
N ILE A 487 -18.98 11.40 13.78
CA ILE A 487 -18.51 12.63 13.11
C ILE A 487 -19.43 13.03 11.96
N ASP A 488 -19.83 12.07 11.11
CA ASP A 488 -20.74 12.34 9.99
C ASP A 488 -22.10 12.87 10.46
N GLU A 489 -22.54 12.45 11.65
CA GLU A 489 -23.77 12.90 12.31
C GLU A 489 -23.57 14.16 13.18
N GLY A 490 -22.36 14.71 13.25
CA GLY A 490 -22.03 15.90 14.05
C GLY A 490 -21.99 15.64 15.57
N ARG A 491 -21.86 14.39 15.99
CA ARG A 491 -21.71 13.95 17.39
C ARG A 491 -20.22 13.87 17.77
N VAL A 492 -19.91 14.10 19.03
CA VAL A 492 -18.57 13.84 19.58
C VAL A 492 -18.53 12.37 19.99
N PRO A 493 -17.57 11.56 19.51
CA PRO A 493 -17.47 10.15 19.91
C PRO A 493 -17.32 10.01 21.41
N ASP A 494 -18.10 9.10 22.01
CA ASP A 494 -18.06 8.84 23.45
C ASP A 494 -16.70 8.24 23.85
N ALA A 495 -16.18 8.68 25.00
CA ALA A 495 -15.01 8.07 25.64
C ALA A 495 -15.47 6.84 26.43
N THR A 496 -15.70 5.71 25.75
CA THR A 496 -15.96 4.41 26.40
C THR A 496 -14.67 3.69 26.73
#